data_AF-A0A522BG93-F1
#
_entry.id   AF-A0A522BG93-F1
#
_cell.length_a   1.000
_cell.length_b   1.000
_cell.length_c   1.000
_cell.angle_alpha   90.00
_cell.angle_beta   90.00
_cell.angle_gamma   90.00
#
_symmetry.space_group_name_H-M   'P 1'
#
loop_
_entity.id
_entity.type
_entity.pdbx_description
1 polymer ?
#
loop_
_entity_poly.entity_id
_entity_poly.type
_entity_poly.pdbx_seq_one_letter_code
_entity_poly.pdbx_strand_id
1 'polypeptide(L)'
;MTKPKKLEIYNHKRVFWKKPRLNAVFYIFKVENDKLDDSPVSSSASASSAGTVYQFYIALAKCFEMLSAQRVLIEILGDVTVYGREQFEIKCYSDPLTDNHINFWKTLCNWMDSSFDESGYSSLVLVTTQSYGSKTKLAEWNEASVNRRISILEEIKSDSESRFIASGEKEPSQSLIKQRKLFSCDPDKLKRVIGKVFIDANSPSLSNLLEEIKQKNLKGILVRKKDDFVNSLMGFLVSPAIIVDNKWEITYENFEEKVRTLTSTYCRDTRIFPRKYFDLLPQQDKVESCKEKLFVKKINEIEYHEVVPEAINNYISTTNTILNEFKNYDIKPSRYDVYEEEVLKNFTARYRFKARNVSDVIRDSKNFYDEVLLNTQISFTGFTDIPSGFCNGVIHINCDDAEKNMKWRLE
;
A
#
# COMPACT_ATOMS: atom_id res chain seq x y z
N MET A 1 -23.97 7.59 62.84
CA MET A 1 -24.72 7.70 61.56
C MET A 1 -24.01 8.79 60.77
N THR A 2 -23.35 8.56 59.64
CA THR A 2 -23.87 8.08 58.34
C THR A 2 -22.68 7.76 57.39
N LYS A 3 -22.86 6.76 56.52
CA LYS A 3 -22.18 6.56 55.21
C LYS A 3 -23.24 6.88 54.10
N PRO A 4 -23.00 6.85 52.77
CA PRO A 4 -21.79 6.97 51.90
C PRO A 4 -22.00 7.77 50.56
N LYS A 5 -20.95 7.94 49.72
CA LYS A 5 -20.84 7.77 48.21
C LYS A 5 -19.69 8.62 47.60
N LYS A 6 -18.68 8.00 46.94
CA LYS A 6 -18.42 7.84 45.45
C LYS A 6 -18.21 9.18 44.71
N LEU A 7 -17.27 9.42 43.76
CA LEU A 7 -16.39 8.64 42.87
C LEU A 7 -15.36 9.59 42.18
N GLU A 8 -14.20 9.07 41.74
CA GLU A 8 -13.28 9.52 40.63
C GLU A 8 -12.70 10.97 40.63
N ILE A 9 -11.43 11.25 40.25
CA ILE A 9 -10.75 11.02 38.96
C ILE A 9 -9.22 10.97 39.17
N TYR A 10 -8.54 10.00 38.57
CA TYR A 10 -7.07 9.93 38.43
C TYR A 10 -6.59 10.92 37.36
N ASN A 11 -5.74 11.87 37.75
CA ASN A 11 -5.14 12.86 36.84
C ASN A 11 -3.83 12.35 36.24
N HIS A 12 -3.85 12.00 34.95
CA HIS A 12 -2.65 11.93 34.11
C HIS A 12 -2.08 13.35 33.92
N LYS A 13 -0.92 13.64 34.53
CA LYS A 13 -0.15 14.85 34.19
C LYS A 13 0.66 14.61 32.91
N ARG A 14 0.17 15.17 31.80
CA ARG A 14 0.98 15.52 30.61
C ARG A 14 1.99 16.59 31.03
N VAL A 15 3.28 16.35 30.79
CA VAL A 15 4.31 17.41 30.81
C VAL A 15 4.67 17.75 29.38
N PHE A 16 4.36 18.99 29.00
CA PHE A 16 4.73 19.60 27.73
C PHE A 16 6.24 19.89 27.67
N TRP A 17 6.78 19.67 26.49
CA TRP A 17 8.10 19.98 25.93
C TRP A 17 8.80 21.26 26.45
N LYS A 18 10.05 21.11 26.91
CA LYS A 18 11.07 22.17 26.87
C LYS A 18 12.16 21.77 25.87
N LYS A 19 12.37 22.58 24.83
CA LYS A 19 13.46 22.41 23.85
C LYS A 19 14.84 22.62 24.53
N PRO A 20 15.86 21.81 24.22
CA PRO A 20 17.25 22.13 24.56
C PRO A 20 17.80 23.22 23.62
N ARG A 21 18.62 24.13 24.15
CA ARG A 21 19.44 25.06 23.36
C ARG A 21 20.70 24.31 22.90
N LEU A 22 20.82 24.10 21.59
CA LEU A 22 22.03 23.62 20.93
C LEU A 22 22.78 24.82 20.35
N ASN A 23 23.98 25.10 20.86
CA ASN A 23 24.95 25.93 20.15
C ASN A 23 25.73 25.03 19.19
N ALA A 24 25.19 24.85 17.99
CA ALA A 24 25.89 24.25 16.87
C ALA A 24 26.19 25.37 15.87
N VAL A 25 27.47 25.57 15.56
CA VAL A 25 27.89 26.39 14.42
C VAL A 25 27.57 25.56 13.17
N PHE A 26 26.35 25.71 12.67
CA PHE A 26 26.00 25.24 11.34
C PHE A 26 26.61 26.21 10.33
N TYR A 27 27.43 25.71 9.42
CA TYR A 27 27.55 26.35 8.11
C TYR A 27 26.18 26.20 7.44
N ILE A 28 25.30 27.16 7.67
CA ILE A 28 24.09 27.33 6.88
C ILE A 28 24.58 27.83 5.53
N PHE A 29 24.73 26.92 4.56
CA PHE A 29 24.53 27.33 3.19
C PHE A 29 23.12 27.91 3.14
N LYS A 30 23.05 29.24 3.07
CA LYS A 30 21.82 29.94 2.74
C LYS A 30 21.56 29.57 1.29
N VAL A 31 20.92 28.42 1.07
CA VAL A 31 20.18 28.22 -0.17
C VAL A 31 19.13 29.30 -0.10
N GLU A 32 19.37 30.40 -0.80
CA GLU A 32 18.30 31.30 -1.13
C GLU A 32 17.27 30.41 -1.80
N ASN A 33 16.13 30.18 -1.11
CA ASN A 33 14.93 29.70 -1.74
C ASN A 33 14.49 30.81 -2.70
N ASP A 34 15.23 30.98 -3.79
CA ASP A 34 14.65 31.37 -5.04
C ASP A 34 13.43 30.47 -5.18
N LYS A 35 12.26 31.11 -5.31
CA LYS A 35 10.98 30.44 -5.44
C LYS A 35 11.06 29.54 -6.67
N LEU A 36 11.50 28.30 -6.47
CA LEU A 36 11.41 27.26 -7.47
C LEU A 36 9.92 27.16 -7.79
N ASP A 37 9.60 27.47 -9.04
CA ASP A 37 8.25 27.33 -9.53
C ASP A 37 7.99 25.84 -9.71
N ASP A 38 7.23 25.25 -8.77
CA ASP A 38 6.82 23.85 -8.81
C ASP A 38 5.71 23.57 -9.84
N SER A 39 5.39 24.56 -10.70
CA SER A 39 4.45 24.38 -11.80
C SER A 39 4.95 23.32 -12.78
N PRO A 40 4.06 22.42 -13.26
CA PRO A 40 4.42 21.42 -14.26
C PRO A 40 5.04 22.08 -15.50
N VAL A 41 6.25 21.67 -15.86
CA VAL A 41 6.86 22.04 -17.14
C VAL A 41 6.06 21.47 -18.31
N SER A 42 6.24 22.03 -19.52
CA SER A 42 5.52 21.59 -20.73
C SER A 42 5.75 20.13 -21.10
N SER A 43 6.86 19.53 -20.66
CA SER A 43 7.18 18.11 -20.82
C SER A 43 6.66 17.22 -19.69
N SER A 44 5.87 17.77 -18.75
CA SER A 44 5.34 17.02 -17.62
C SER A 44 4.41 15.90 -18.07
N ALA A 45 4.70 14.68 -17.61
CA ALA A 45 3.92 13.48 -17.85
C ALA A 45 2.99 13.16 -16.66
N SER A 46 2.71 14.09 -15.76
CA SER A 46 1.93 13.81 -14.55
C SER A 46 0.52 13.29 -14.87
N ALA A 47 -0.14 13.85 -15.89
CA ALA A 47 -1.48 13.43 -16.29
C ALA A 47 -1.49 12.01 -16.90
N SER A 48 -0.52 11.70 -17.77
CA SER A 48 -0.40 10.35 -18.34
C SER A 48 -0.03 9.33 -17.26
N SER A 49 0.87 9.69 -16.34
CA SER A 49 1.24 8.85 -15.20
C SER A 49 0.04 8.55 -14.30
N ALA A 50 -0.82 9.54 -14.05
CA ALA A 50 -2.05 9.35 -13.29
C ALA A 50 -3.02 8.40 -14.00
N GLY A 51 -3.15 8.50 -15.33
CA GLY A 51 -3.92 7.55 -16.15
C GLY A 51 -3.38 6.12 -16.06
N THR A 52 -2.06 5.95 -16.14
CA THR A 52 -1.41 4.65 -15.96
C THR A 52 -1.65 4.06 -14.56
N VAL A 53 -1.54 4.88 -13.51
CA VAL A 53 -1.86 4.44 -12.13
C VAL A 53 -3.33 4.00 -12.03
N TYR A 54 -4.25 4.77 -12.61
CA TYR A 54 -5.67 4.43 -12.64
C TYR A 54 -5.95 3.10 -13.33
N GLN A 55 -5.30 2.85 -14.47
CA GLN A 55 -5.38 1.59 -15.19
C GLN A 55 -4.95 0.39 -14.34
N PHE A 56 -3.86 0.51 -13.57
CA PHE A 56 -3.44 -0.56 -12.66
C PHE A 56 -4.45 -0.83 -11.55
N TYR A 57 -5.16 0.18 -11.04
CA TYR A 57 -6.23 -0.04 -10.07
C TYR A 57 -7.45 -0.73 -10.69
N ILE A 58 -7.80 -0.43 -11.95
CA ILE A 58 -8.81 -1.20 -12.69
C ILE A 58 -8.33 -2.64 -12.88
N ALA A 59 -7.08 -2.86 -13.28
CA ALA A 59 -6.49 -4.20 -13.40
C ALA A 59 -6.56 -4.97 -12.06
N LEU A 60 -6.23 -4.31 -10.95
CA LEU A 60 -6.32 -4.87 -9.61
C LEU A 60 -7.76 -5.28 -9.26
N ALA A 61 -8.74 -4.41 -9.54
CA ALA A 61 -10.15 -4.73 -9.35
C ALA A 61 -10.55 -5.97 -10.16
N LYS A 62 -10.12 -6.06 -11.42
CA LYS A 62 -10.36 -7.24 -12.28
C LYS A 62 -9.65 -8.49 -11.79
N CYS A 63 -8.49 -8.39 -11.16
CA CYS A 63 -7.83 -9.53 -10.54
C CYS A 63 -8.66 -10.11 -9.39
N PHE A 64 -9.31 -9.27 -8.58
CA PHE A 64 -10.24 -9.74 -7.53
C PHE A 64 -11.52 -10.38 -8.07
N GLU A 65 -11.95 -10.01 -9.29
CA GLU A 65 -13.14 -10.55 -9.95
C GLU A 65 -12.87 -11.84 -10.74
N MET A 66 -11.61 -12.29 -10.86
CA MET A 66 -11.25 -13.50 -11.59
C MET A 66 -11.88 -14.75 -10.96
N LEU A 67 -12.30 -15.67 -11.83
CA LEU A 67 -12.62 -17.05 -11.49
C LEU A 67 -11.40 -17.95 -11.73
N SER A 68 -11.41 -19.16 -11.18
CA SER A 68 -10.35 -20.15 -11.40
C SER A 68 -10.09 -20.38 -12.91
N ALA A 69 -8.82 -20.56 -13.28
CA ALA A 69 -8.32 -20.64 -14.64
C ALA A 69 -8.45 -19.37 -15.50
N GLN A 70 -8.99 -18.26 -14.97
CA GLN A 70 -8.92 -16.96 -15.64
C GLN A 70 -7.57 -16.28 -15.42
N ARG A 71 -7.28 -15.32 -16.30
CA ARG A 71 -6.11 -14.47 -16.23
C ARG A 71 -6.45 -13.06 -16.69
N VAL A 72 -5.78 -12.08 -16.09
CA VAL A 72 -5.79 -10.68 -16.49
C VAL A 72 -4.51 -10.37 -17.26
N LEU A 73 -4.65 -9.77 -18.43
CA LEU A 73 -3.55 -9.23 -19.23
C LEU A 73 -3.55 -7.71 -19.13
N ILE A 74 -2.36 -7.12 -19.05
CA ILE A 74 -2.17 -5.66 -18.99
C ILE A 74 -1.30 -5.23 -20.17
N GLU A 75 -1.70 -4.24 -20.96
CA GLU A 75 -0.90 -3.74 -22.10
C GLU A 75 -0.54 -4.80 -23.17
N ILE A 76 -1.30 -5.90 -23.28
CA ILE A 76 -1.10 -6.94 -24.30
C ILE A 76 -2.17 -6.86 -25.40
N LEU A 77 -3.44 -6.96 -25.01
CA LEU A 77 -4.60 -6.97 -25.91
C LEU A 77 -5.44 -5.68 -25.74
N GLY A 78 -4.75 -4.60 -25.38
CA GLY A 78 -5.29 -3.32 -24.93
C GLY A 78 -4.96 -3.05 -23.45
N ASP A 79 -5.53 -1.99 -22.88
CA ASP A 79 -5.15 -1.48 -21.55
C ASP A 79 -5.26 -2.56 -20.45
N VAL A 80 -6.43 -3.20 -20.33
CA VAL A 80 -6.67 -4.36 -19.44
C VAL A 80 -7.56 -5.38 -20.13
N THR A 81 -7.30 -6.68 -19.98
CA THR A 81 -8.10 -7.75 -20.57
C THR A 81 -8.32 -8.89 -19.59
N VAL A 82 -9.56 -9.31 -19.37
CA VAL A 82 -9.86 -10.62 -18.79
C VAL A 82 -9.95 -11.62 -19.94
N TYR A 83 -8.91 -12.45 -20.09
CA TYR A 83 -8.69 -13.24 -21.29
C TYR A 83 -9.89 -14.13 -21.63
N GLY A 84 -10.35 -14.07 -22.90
CA GLY A 84 -11.49 -14.85 -23.39
C GLY A 84 -12.86 -14.40 -22.86
N ARG A 85 -12.95 -13.19 -22.27
CA ARG A 85 -14.20 -12.68 -21.68
C ARG A 85 -14.43 -11.22 -22.00
N GLU A 86 -13.59 -10.32 -21.48
CA GLU A 86 -13.80 -8.86 -21.56
C GLU A 86 -12.49 -8.14 -21.85
N GLN A 87 -12.53 -7.15 -22.73
CA GLN A 87 -11.43 -6.23 -22.98
C GLN A 87 -11.84 -4.83 -22.50
N PHE A 88 -10.91 -4.12 -21.87
CA PHE A 88 -11.14 -2.80 -21.28
C PHE A 88 -10.18 -1.77 -21.89
N GLU A 89 -10.72 -0.68 -22.39
CA GLU A 89 -10.02 0.54 -22.78
C GLU A 89 -10.32 1.60 -21.72
N ILE A 90 -9.28 2.10 -21.05
CA ILE A 90 -9.38 2.91 -19.84
C ILE A 90 -8.95 4.33 -20.16
N LYS A 91 -9.81 5.30 -19.81
CA LYS A 91 -9.60 6.72 -20.11
C LYS A 91 -9.85 7.56 -18.86
N CYS A 92 -8.80 8.19 -18.34
CA CYS A 92 -8.87 9.06 -17.18
C CYS A 92 -8.88 10.54 -17.63
N TYR A 93 -10.07 11.11 -17.81
CA TYR A 93 -10.30 12.47 -18.29
C TYR A 93 -11.33 13.20 -17.42
N SER A 94 -11.20 14.52 -17.31
CA SER A 94 -12.07 15.37 -16.50
C SER A 94 -13.15 16.09 -17.30
N ASP A 95 -12.96 16.27 -18.61
CA ASP A 95 -13.94 16.92 -19.48
C ASP A 95 -15.09 15.96 -19.85
N PRO A 96 -16.27 16.46 -20.24
CA PRO A 96 -17.39 15.59 -20.56
C PRO A 96 -17.17 14.73 -21.81
N LEU A 97 -17.67 13.49 -21.78
CA LEU A 97 -17.72 12.61 -22.94
C LEU A 97 -18.79 13.12 -23.91
N THR A 98 -18.36 13.85 -24.94
CA THR A 98 -19.21 14.38 -26.01
C THR A 98 -19.18 13.50 -27.26
N ASP A 99 -20.15 13.70 -28.17
CA ASP A 99 -20.26 12.98 -29.44
C ASP A 99 -18.97 13.01 -30.27
N ASN A 100 -18.20 14.10 -30.20
CA ASN A 100 -16.95 14.27 -30.96
C ASN A 100 -15.71 14.08 -30.10
N HIS A 101 -15.83 13.53 -28.90
CA HIS A 101 -14.66 13.33 -28.04
C HIS A 101 -13.70 12.33 -28.69
N ILE A 102 -12.46 12.75 -28.93
CA ILE A 102 -11.51 12.01 -29.76
C ILE A 102 -11.19 10.62 -29.20
N ASN A 103 -11.20 10.45 -27.88
CA ASN A 103 -10.83 9.18 -27.26
C ASN A 103 -11.86 8.09 -27.53
N PHE A 104 -13.15 8.42 -27.58
CA PHE A 104 -14.20 7.46 -27.96
C PHE A 104 -13.94 6.90 -29.37
N TRP A 105 -13.72 7.79 -30.33
CA TRP A 105 -13.49 7.40 -31.72
C TRP A 105 -12.15 6.67 -31.94
N LYS A 106 -11.10 7.05 -31.19
CA LYS A 106 -9.83 6.31 -31.17
C LYS A 106 -10.04 4.88 -30.63
N THR A 107 -10.72 4.73 -29.50
CA THR A 107 -11.04 3.42 -28.92
C THR A 107 -11.82 2.52 -29.89
N LEU A 108 -12.86 3.04 -30.55
CA LEU A 108 -13.57 2.28 -31.58
C LEU A 108 -12.66 1.88 -32.75
N CYS A 109 -11.79 2.79 -33.21
CA CYS A 109 -10.84 2.48 -34.27
C CYS A 109 -9.81 1.42 -33.86
N ASN A 110 -9.40 1.36 -32.59
CA ASN A 110 -8.49 0.34 -32.08
C ASN A 110 -9.15 -1.05 -32.17
N TRP A 111 -10.40 -1.18 -31.72
CA TRP A 111 -11.14 -2.45 -31.82
C TRP A 111 -11.47 -2.86 -33.26
N MET A 112 -11.49 -1.90 -34.19
CA MET A 112 -11.66 -2.17 -35.61
C MET A 112 -10.36 -2.55 -36.32
N ASP A 113 -9.20 -2.44 -35.67
CA ASP A 113 -7.91 -2.79 -36.27
C ASP A 113 -7.87 -4.29 -36.68
N SER A 114 -7.23 -4.61 -37.79
CA SER A 114 -7.18 -5.98 -38.30
C SER A 114 -6.38 -6.93 -37.41
N SER A 115 -5.47 -6.40 -36.59
CA SER A 115 -4.70 -7.18 -35.61
C SER A 115 -5.50 -7.54 -34.35
N PHE A 116 -6.62 -6.86 -34.10
CA PHE A 116 -7.49 -7.14 -32.96
C PHE A 116 -8.55 -8.17 -33.35
N ASP A 117 -8.47 -9.36 -32.73
CA ASP A 117 -9.48 -10.40 -32.84
C ASP A 117 -10.56 -10.20 -31.78
N GLU A 118 -11.73 -9.71 -32.20
CA GLU A 118 -12.85 -9.47 -31.30
C GLU A 118 -13.61 -10.75 -30.93
N SER A 119 -13.38 -11.87 -31.62
CA SER A 119 -14.26 -13.05 -31.57
C SER A 119 -14.37 -13.65 -30.18
N GLY A 120 -13.25 -13.69 -29.44
CA GLY A 120 -13.14 -14.26 -28.11
C GLY A 120 -13.73 -13.44 -26.95
N TYR A 121 -14.27 -12.25 -27.21
CA TYR A 121 -14.81 -11.38 -26.16
C TYR A 121 -16.34 -11.32 -26.18
N SER A 122 -16.96 -11.39 -25.00
CA SER A 122 -18.38 -11.10 -24.81
C SER A 122 -18.69 -9.61 -24.69
N SER A 123 -17.70 -8.80 -24.27
CA SER A 123 -17.85 -7.35 -24.12
C SER A 123 -16.53 -6.61 -24.39
N LEU A 124 -16.64 -5.42 -24.95
CA LEU A 124 -15.57 -4.44 -25.18
C LEU A 124 -15.93 -3.17 -24.42
N VAL A 125 -15.21 -2.89 -23.34
CA VAL A 125 -15.64 -1.91 -22.34
C VAL A 125 -14.77 -0.66 -22.41
N LEU A 126 -15.37 0.49 -22.72
CA LEU A 126 -14.73 1.78 -22.49
C LEU A 126 -14.99 2.20 -21.04
N VAL A 127 -13.97 2.12 -20.19
CA VAL A 127 -14.03 2.63 -18.81
C VAL A 127 -13.54 4.07 -18.82
N THR A 128 -14.37 5.00 -18.38
CA THR A 128 -13.98 6.42 -18.35
C THR A 128 -14.50 7.14 -17.12
N THR A 129 -13.65 8.00 -16.55
CA THR A 129 -14.03 8.91 -15.45
C THR A 129 -14.92 10.05 -15.92
N GLN A 130 -15.08 10.22 -17.24
CA GLN A 130 -15.89 11.29 -17.82
C GLN A 130 -17.37 11.04 -17.58
N SER A 131 -18.10 12.10 -17.24
CA SER A 131 -19.55 12.14 -17.35
C SER A 131 -19.99 12.38 -18.79
N TYR A 132 -21.17 11.88 -19.16
CA TYR A 132 -21.77 12.23 -20.46
C TYR A 132 -21.98 13.75 -20.58
N GLY A 133 -21.62 14.30 -21.73
CA GLY A 133 -21.97 15.68 -22.07
C GLY A 133 -23.50 15.85 -22.13
N SER A 134 -24.03 16.99 -21.68
CA SER A 134 -25.48 17.21 -21.56
C SER A 134 -26.29 17.08 -22.86
N LYS A 135 -25.63 17.13 -24.02
CA LYS A 135 -26.24 17.01 -25.35
C LYS A 135 -25.77 15.78 -26.12
N THR A 136 -25.01 14.88 -25.49
CA THR A 136 -24.42 13.74 -26.21
C THR A 136 -25.48 12.69 -26.50
N LYS A 137 -25.47 12.16 -27.73
CA LYS A 137 -26.25 10.99 -28.12
C LYS A 137 -25.68 9.70 -27.55
N LEU A 138 -24.45 9.72 -27.01
CA LEU A 138 -23.83 8.54 -26.39
C LEU A 138 -24.49 8.12 -25.07
N ALA A 139 -25.29 9.00 -24.44
CA ALA A 139 -25.94 8.71 -23.17
C ALA A 139 -26.98 7.57 -23.28
N GLU A 140 -27.55 7.33 -24.46
CA GLU A 140 -28.47 6.20 -24.72
C GLU A 140 -27.75 4.92 -25.18
N TRP A 141 -26.41 4.93 -25.31
CA TRP A 141 -25.64 3.86 -25.95
C TRP A 141 -25.89 2.48 -25.35
N ASN A 142 -25.75 2.35 -24.03
CA ASN A 142 -25.76 1.04 -23.36
C ASN A 142 -27.12 0.34 -23.48
N GLU A 143 -28.21 1.11 -23.47
CA GLU A 143 -29.58 0.61 -23.59
C GLU A 143 -30.04 0.43 -25.06
N ALA A 144 -29.31 1.05 -26.00
CA ALA A 144 -29.64 0.98 -27.42
C ALA A 144 -29.34 -0.41 -28.03
N SER A 145 -30.18 -0.82 -28.98
CA SER A 145 -29.90 -1.98 -29.83
C SER A 145 -28.67 -1.74 -30.72
N VAL A 146 -28.05 -2.81 -31.21
CA VAL A 146 -26.87 -2.71 -32.09
C VAL A 146 -27.14 -1.81 -33.31
N ASN A 147 -28.30 -1.96 -33.95
CA ASN A 147 -28.67 -1.11 -35.08
C ASN A 147 -28.82 0.35 -34.66
N ARG A 148 -29.43 0.63 -33.49
CA ARG A 148 -29.55 1.99 -32.98
C ARG A 148 -28.17 2.59 -32.64
N ARG A 149 -27.25 1.82 -32.06
CA ARG A 149 -25.86 2.26 -31.81
C ARG A 149 -25.14 2.66 -33.09
N ILE A 150 -25.31 1.88 -34.18
CA ILE A 150 -24.77 2.23 -35.49
C ILE A 150 -25.39 3.53 -36.01
N SER A 151 -26.72 3.68 -35.92
CA SER A 151 -27.40 4.92 -36.33
C SER A 151 -26.93 6.14 -35.52
N ILE A 152 -26.68 6.01 -34.22
CA ILE A 152 -26.10 7.08 -33.39
C ILE A 152 -24.73 7.52 -33.97
N LEU A 153 -23.87 6.57 -34.33
CA LEU A 153 -22.56 6.88 -34.92
C LEU A 153 -22.69 7.58 -36.28
N GLU A 154 -23.65 7.16 -37.11
CA GLU A 154 -23.94 7.78 -38.41
C GLU A 154 -24.47 9.20 -38.26
N GLU A 155 -25.42 9.42 -37.33
CA GLU A 155 -25.96 10.74 -36.99
C GLU A 155 -24.84 11.68 -36.51
N ILE A 156 -23.97 11.21 -35.61
CA ILE A 156 -22.84 12.02 -35.11
C ILE A 156 -21.89 12.38 -36.25
N LYS A 157 -21.54 11.42 -37.11
CA LYS A 157 -20.68 11.66 -38.28
C LYS A 157 -21.33 12.69 -39.21
N SER A 158 -22.60 12.53 -39.54
CA SER A 158 -23.34 13.46 -40.42
C SER A 158 -23.34 14.89 -39.86
N ASP A 159 -23.60 15.05 -38.57
CA ASP A 159 -23.54 16.35 -37.90
C ASP A 159 -22.14 16.97 -37.98
N SER A 160 -21.10 16.15 -37.82
CA SER A 160 -19.71 16.58 -37.90
C SER A 160 -19.25 16.94 -39.30
N GLU A 161 -19.70 16.21 -40.32
CA GLU A 161 -19.51 16.58 -41.72
C GLU A 161 -20.17 17.92 -42.03
N SER A 162 -21.41 18.10 -41.57
CA SER A 162 -22.18 19.34 -41.79
C SER A 162 -21.49 20.53 -41.14
N ARG A 163 -20.97 20.36 -39.91
CA ARG A 163 -20.17 21.39 -39.22
C ARG A 163 -18.86 21.71 -39.94
N PHE A 164 -18.16 20.70 -40.45
CA PHE A 164 -16.90 20.90 -41.18
C PHE A 164 -17.12 21.65 -42.51
N ILE A 165 -18.16 21.29 -43.26
CA ILE A 165 -18.53 22.01 -44.49
C ILE A 165 -18.91 23.46 -44.17
N ALA A 166 -19.71 23.69 -43.12
CA ALA A 166 -20.15 25.02 -42.73
C ALA A 166 -19.03 25.90 -42.17
N SER A 167 -18.00 25.33 -41.53
CA SER A 167 -16.89 26.10 -40.96
C SER A 167 -15.95 26.65 -42.03
N GLY A 168 -15.93 26.07 -43.24
CA GLY A 168 -15.00 26.44 -44.30
C GLY A 168 -13.54 26.09 -43.98
N GLU A 169 -13.31 25.25 -42.96
CA GLU A 169 -11.97 24.78 -42.60
C GLU A 169 -11.39 23.91 -43.73
N LYS A 170 -10.07 24.00 -43.93
CA LYS A 170 -9.39 23.20 -44.96
C LYS A 170 -9.23 21.73 -44.56
N GLU A 171 -9.00 21.49 -43.27
CA GLU A 171 -8.68 20.17 -42.74
C GLU A 171 -9.72 19.71 -41.71
N PRO A 172 -10.21 18.48 -41.79
CA PRO A 172 -11.17 17.96 -40.84
C PRO A 172 -10.55 17.78 -39.45
N SER A 173 -11.39 17.92 -38.41
CA SER A 173 -10.96 17.59 -37.04
C SER A 173 -10.49 16.14 -36.93
N GLN A 174 -9.61 15.86 -35.97
CA GLN A 174 -9.13 14.49 -35.70
C GLN A 174 -10.29 13.52 -35.44
N SER A 175 -11.35 13.97 -34.79
CA SER A 175 -12.53 13.14 -34.52
C SER A 175 -13.26 12.79 -35.82
N LEU A 176 -13.43 13.75 -36.73
CA LEU A 176 -14.06 13.50 -38.04
C LEU A 176 -13.22 12.56 -38.90
N ILE A 177 -11.89 12.67 -38.87
CA ILE A 177 -10.99 11.72 -39.54
C ILE A 177 -11.23 10.29 -39.03
N LYS A 178 -11.33 10.10 -37.71
CA LYS A 178 -11.60 8.79 -37.11
C LYS A 178 -13.00 8.28 -37.42
N GLN A 179 -14.01 9.15 -37.43
CA GLN A 179 -15.38 8.84 -37.85
C GLN A 179 -15.40 8.31 -39.29
N ARG A 180 -14.77 9.04 -40.22
CA ARG A 180 -14.64 8.59 -41.62
C ARG A 180 -13.94 7.24 -41.73
N LYS A 181 -12.83 7.05 -41.01
CA LYS A 181 -12.09 5.78 -40.98
C LYS A 181 -12.96 4.62 -40.50
N LEU A 182 -13.67 4.78 -39.39
CA LEU A 182 -14.52 3.74 -38.80
C LEU A 182 -15.52 3.16 -39.81
N PHE A 183 -16.19 4.04 -40.56
CA PHE A 183 -17.19 3.65 -41.57
C PHE A 183 -16.60 3.22 -42.91
N SER A 184 -15.28 3.33 -43.11
CA SER A 184 -14.60 2.76 -44.28
C SER A 184 -14.13 1.32 -44.08
N CYS A 185 -14.22 0.81 -42.85
CA CYS A 185 -13.87 -0.56 -42.49
C CYS A 185 -14.97 -1.57 -42.87
N ASP A 186 -14.69 -2.85 -42.67
CA ASP A 186 -15.63 -3.95 -42.88
C ASP A 186 -16.94 -3.73 -42.07
N PRO A 187 -18.11 -3.59 -42.74
CA PRO A 187 -19.40 -3.41 -42.09
C PRO A 187 -19.80 -4.58 -41.17
N ASP A 188 -19.40 -5.81 -41.49
CA ASP A 188 -19.72 -6.98 -40.67
C ASP A 188 -18.90 -6.97 -39.39
N LYS A 189 -17.59 -6.68 -39.47
CA LYS A 189 -16.77 -6.44 -38.28
C LYS A 189 -17.30 -5.28 -37.46
N LEU A 190 -17.71 -4.16 -38.08
CA LEU A 190 -18.27 -3.01 -37.38
C LEU A 190 -19.49 -3.42 -36.56
N LYS A 191 -20.42 -4.16 -37.16
CA LYS A 191 -21.62 -4.65 -36.46
C LYS A 191 -21.27 -5.57 -35.30
N ARG A 192 -20.30 -6.49 -35.46
CA ARG A 192 -19.86 -7.39 -34.38
C ARG A 192 -19.19 -6.63 -33.23
N VAL A 193 -18.29 -5.69 -33.55
CA VAL A 193 -17.59 -4.86 -32.55
C VAL A 193 -18.59 -3.99 -31.80
N ILE A 194 -19.40 -3.18 -32.49
CA ILE A 194 -20.38 -2.27 -31.86
C ILE A 194 -21.42 -3.04 -31.02
N GLY A 195 -21.76 -4.27 -31.43
CA GLY A 195 -22.62 -5.15 -30.63
C GLY A 195 -22.04 -5.51 -29.26
N LYS A 196 -20.72 -5.50 -29.10
CA LYS A 196 -20.00 -5.81 -27.85
C LYS A 196 -19.62 -4.58 -27.05
N VAL A 197 -19.70 -3.38 -27.61
CA VAL A 197 -19.26 -2.15 -26.93
C VAL A 197 -20.18 -1.78 -25.78
N PHE A 198 -19.60 -1.61 -24.60
CA PHE A 198 -20.23 -1.03 -23.42
C PHE A 198 -19.44 0.21 -22.96
N ILE A 199 -20.14 1.28 -22.58
CA ILE A 199 -19.52 2.51 -22.08
C ILE A 199 -19.77 2.60 -20.57
N ASP A 200 -18.73 2.31 -19.79
CA ASP A 200 -18.72 2.51 -18.34
C ASP A 200 -18.29 3.95 -18.02
N ALA A 201 -19.20 4.89 -18.26
CA ALA A 201 -19.02 6.30 -17.98
C ALA A 201 -19.27 6.62 -16.50
N ASN A 202 -18.69 7.73 -16.01
CA ASN A 202 -18.69 8.12 -14.60
C ASN A 202 -18.00 7.09 -13.69
N SER A 203 -17.00 6.39 -14.22
CA SER A 203 -16.20 5.48 -13.40
C SER A 203 -15.58 6.25 -12.22
N PRO A 204 -15.47 5.64 -11.02
CA PRO A 204 -15.01 6.34 -9.82
C PRO A 204 -13.65 7.02 -10.03
N SER A 205 -13.42 8.15 -9.36
CA SER A 205 -12.09 8.74 -9.28
C SER A 205 -11.09 7.75 -8.65
N LEU A 206 -9.79 7.97 -8.87
CA LEU A 206 -8.74 7.12 -8.31
C LEU A 206 -8.89 6.88 -6.79
N SER A 207 -9.18 7.92 -6.02
CA SER A 207 -9.39 7.81 -4.57
C SER A 207 -10.61 6.96 -4.23
N ASN A 208 -11.71 7.13 -4.97
CA ASN A 208 -12.95 6.40 -4.72
C ASN A 208 -12.82 4.93 -5.14
N LEU A 209 -12.16 4.65 -6.27
CA LEU A 209 -11.85 3.29 -6.73
C LEU A 209 -11.02 2.52 -5.70
N LEU A 210 -9.99 3.17 -5.14
CA LEU A 210 -9.18 2.59 -4.07
C LEU A 210 -10.02 2.23 -2.84
N GLU A 211 -10.90 3.14 -2.39
CA GLU A 211 -11.78 2.87 -1.25
C GLU A 211 -12.80 1.76 -1.55
N GLU A 212 -13.35 1.70 -2.76
CA GLU A 212 -14.22 0.62 -3.18
C GLU A 212 -13.53 -0.75 -3.14
N ILE A 213 -12.30 -0.85 -3.65
CA ILE A 213 -11.49 -2.08 -3.57
C ILE A 213 -11.30 -2.49 -2.11
N LYS A 214 -10.94 -1.55 -1.22
CA LYS A 214 -10.74 -1.83 0.22
C LYS A 214 -12.02 -2.28 0.92
N GLN A 215 -13.18 -1.73 0.55
CA GLN A 215 -14.47 -2.05 1.17
C GLN A 215 -15.03 -3.40 0.67
N LYS A 216 -14.94 -3.65 -0.63
CA LYS A 216 -15.44 -4.88 -1.26
C LYS A 216 -14.58 -6.07 -0.88
N ASN A 217 -13.24 -5.93 -0.96
CA ASN A 217 -12.34 -7.09 -0.97
C ASN A 217 -11.56 -7.30 0.35
N LEU A 218 -11.43 -6.29 1.22
CA LEU A 218 -10.53 -6.36 2.39
C LEU A 218 -11.25 -6.34 3.74
N LYS A 219 -12.44 -6.95 3.84
CA LYS A 219 -13.24 -6.94 5.09
C LYS A 219 -12.55 -7.64 6.27
N GLY A 220 -11.75 -8.68 6.01
CA GLY A 220 -11.01 -9.43 7.03
C GLY A 220 -9.65 -8.83 7.43
N ILE A 221 -9.23 -7.76 6.77
CA ILE A 221 -7.92 -7.12 6.97
C ILE A 221 -8.04 -6.01 8.01
N LEU A 222 -7.04 -5.92 8.89
CA LEU A 222 -6.93 -4.85 9.88
C LEU A 222 -7.03 -3.48 9.21
N VAL A 223 -7.87 -2.59 9.75
CA VAL A 223 -8.16 -1.27 9.13
C VAL A 223 -6.88 -0.48 8.87
N ARG A 224 -5.93 -0.48 9.81
CA ARG A 224 -4.64 0.22 9.71
C ARG A 224 -3.63 -0.44 8.77
N LYS A 225 -3.94 -1.63 8.23
CA LYS A 225 -3.09 -2.39 7.29
C LYS A 225 -3.68 -2.52 5.90
N LYS A 226 -4.87 -1.95 5.63
CA LYS A 226 -5.48 -1.99 4.29
C LYS A 226 -4.63 -1.28 3.24
N ASP A 227 -4.01 -0.16 3.58
CA ASP A 227 -3.12 0.57 2.66
C ASP A 227 -1.87 -0.25 2.35
N ASP A 228 -1.21 -0.80 3.38
CA ASP A 228 -0.05 -1.69 3.22
C ASP A 228 -0.40 -2.90 2.34
N PHE A 229 -1.58 -3.47 2.52
CA PHE A 229 -2.09 -4.60 1.74
C PHE A 229 -2.26 -4.23 0.25
N VAL A 230 -2.96 -3.13 -0.04
CA VAL A 230 -3.18 -2.68 -1.43
C VAL A 230 -1.86 -2.28 -2.10
N ASN A 231 -1.00 -1.55 -1.40
CA ASN A 231 0.31 -1.17 -1.92
C ASN A 231 1.16 -2.41 -2.24
N SER A 232 1.09 -3.45 -1.41
CA SER A 232 1.77 -4.73 -1.67
C SER A 232 1.21 -5.47 -2.88
N LEU A 233 -0.10 -5.38 -3.14
CA LEU A 233 -0.71 -5.93 -4.36
C LEU A 233 -0.31 -5.10 -5.59
N MET A 234 -0.33 -3.78 -5.50
CA MET A 234 0.14 -2.92 -6.59
C MET A 234 1.60 -3.18 -6.94
N GLY A 235 2.46 -3.33 -5.93
CA GLY A 235 3.86 -3.72 -6.14
C GLY A 235 4.03 -5.10 -6.76
N PHE A 236 3.11 -6.04 -6.46
CA PHE A 236 3.05 -7.34 -7.15
C PHE A 236 2.64 -7.17 -8.62
N LEU A 237 1.56 -6.42 -8.91
CA LEU A 237 1.08 -6.17 -10.27
C LEU A 237 2.17 -5.62 -11.19
N VAL A 238 3.05 -4.74 -10.68
CA VAL A 238 4.15 -4.12 -11.46
C VAL A 238 5.51 -4.79 -11.27
N SER A 239 5.53 -5.96 -10.63
CA SER A 239 6.78 -6.69 -10.41
C SER A 239 7.33 -7.25 -11.72
N PRO A 240 8.63 -7.06 -12.02
CA PRO A 240 9.28 -7.67 -13.18
C PRO A 240 9.15 -9.20 -13.21
N ALA A 241 8.97 -9.84 -12.05
CA ALA A 241 8.81 -11.29 -11.96
C ALA A 241 7.53 -11.82 -12.64
N ILE A 242 6.53 -10.97 -12.86
CA ILE A 242 5.27 -11.33 -13.54
C ILE A 242 5.36 -11.04 -15.05
N ILE A 243 6.25 -10.15 -15.47
CA ILE A 243 6.41 -9.77 -16.86
C ILE A 243 7.41 -10.74 -17.50
N VAL A 244 6.88 -11.84 -18.07
CA VAL A 244 7.69 -12.90 -18.69
C VAL A 244 7.54 -12.83 -20.21
N ASP A 245 8.66 -12.83 -20.93
CA ASP A 245 8.68 -12.77 -22.41
C ASP A 245 7.83 -11.63 -23.01
N ASN A 246 7.88 -10.44 -22.38
CA ASN A 246 7.07 -9.27 -22.71
C ASN A 246 5.54 -9.51 -22.60
N LYS A 247 5.11 -10.50 -21.83
CA LYS A 247 3.71 -10.74 -21.50
C LYS A 247 3.46 -10.38 -20.04
N TRP A 248 2.67 -9.35 -19.85
CA TRP A 248 2.17 -8.95 -18.54
C TRP A 248 0.87 -9.69 -18.22
N GLU A 249 1.01 -10.90 -17.69
CA GLU A 249 -0.09 -11.81 -17.40
C GLU A 249 -0.18 -12.12 -15.90
N ILE A 250 -1.36 -11.94 -15.33
CA ILE A 250 -1.67 -12.27 -13.94
C ILE A 250 -2.70 -13.39 -13.94
N THR A 251 -2.30 -14.59 -13.54
CA THR A 251 -3.22 -15.73 -13.38
C THR A 251 -3.98 -15.65 -12.07
N TYR A 252 -5.15 -16.28 -12.02
CA TYR A 252 -5.92 -16.45 -10.79
C TYR A 252 -5.08 -17.02 -9.66
N GLU A 253 -4.31 -18.08 -9.94
CA GLU A 253 -3.52 -18.82 -8.94
C GLU A 253 -2.43 -17.95 -8.31
N ASN A 254 -1.68 -17.21 -9.13
CA ASN A 254 -0.61 -16.33 -8.64
C ASN A 254 -1.18 -15.17 -7.80
N PHE A 255 -2.30 -14.59 -8.25
CA PHE A 255 -2.95 -13.51 -7.52
C PHE A 255 -3.54 -14.00 -6.19
N GLU A 256 -4.20 -15.16 -6.19
CA GLU A 256 -4.80 -15.75 -4.99
C GLU A 256 -3.73 -16.15 -3.96
N GLU A 257 -2.59 -16.71 -4.39
CA GLU A 257 -1.45 -16.98 -3.50
C GLU A 257 -0.91 -15.70 -2.86
N LYS A 258 -0.78 -14.63 -3.64
CA LYS A 258 -0.33 -13.32 -3.11
C LYS A 258 -1.35 -12.77 -2.10
N VAL A 259 -2.64 -12.83 -2.42
CA VAL A 259 -3.72 -12.40 -1.50
C VAL A 259 -3.70 -13.23 -0.22
N ARG A 260 -3.51 -14.55 -0.29
CA ARG A 260 -3.43 -15.43 0.88
C ARG A 260 -2.27 -15.06 1.79
N THR A 261 -1.09 -14.83 1.22
CA THR A 261 0.12 -14.43 1.94
C THR A 261 -0.06 -13.08 2.66
N LEU A 262 -0.64 -12.11 1.97
CA LEU A 262 -0.93 -10.81 2.58
C LEU A 262 -2.04 -10.92 3.65
N THR A 263 -3.02 -11.79 3.43
CA THR A 263 -4.11 -12.01 4.39
C THR A 263 -3.60 -12.64 5.68
N SER A 264 -2.74 -13.66 5.62
CA SER A 264 -2.13 -14.24 6.82
C SER A 264 -1.28 -13.23 7.60
N THR A 265 -0.71 -12.24 6.90
CA THR A 265 0.12 -11.19 7.50
C THR A 265 -0.71 -10.10 8.18
N TYR A 266 -1.82 -9.67 7.55
CA TYR A 266 -2.53 -8.45 7.95
C TYR A 266 -3.97 -8.67 8.44
N CYS A 267 -4.45 -9.92 8.55
CA CYS A 267 -5.76 -10.19 9.13
C CYS A 267 -5.78 -9.92 10.65
N ARG A 268 -6.98 -9.81 11.22
CA ARG A 268 -7.17 -9.53 12.65
C ARG A 268 -6.52 -10.56 13.56
N ASP A 269 -6.59 -11.83 13.16
CA ASP A 269 -6.06 -12.96 13.91
C ASP A 269 -4.63 -13.32 13.49
N THR A 270 -3.94 -12.40 12.79
CA THR A 270 -2.55 -12.60 12.37
C THR A 270 -1.70 -12.96 13.58
N ARG A 271 -0.95 -14.06 13.40
CA ARG A 271 0.06 -14.48 14.36
C ARG A 271 1.45 -14.06 13.92
N ILE A 272 1.62 -13.36 12.80
CA ILE A 272 2.95 -12.99 12.32
C ILE A 272 3.44 -11.76 13.09
N PHE A 273 4.60 -11.88 13.74
CA PHE A 273 5.20 -10.78 14.48
C PHE A 273 5.68 -9.65 13.54
N PRO A 274 5.44 -8.36 13.84
CA PRO A 274 5.93 -7.26 13.02
C PRO A 274 7.45 -7.09 13.11
N ARG A 275 8.16 -7.39 12.01
CA ARG A 275 9.64 -7.38 11.96
C ARG A 275 10.29 -6.12 11.38
N LYS A 276 9.49 -5.13 10.96
CA LYS A 276 9.95 -3.89 10.29
C LYS A 276 11.19 -3.24 10.92
N TYR A 277 11.26 -3.17 12.25
CA TYR A 277 12.38 -2.53 12.95
C TYR A 277 13.53 -3.47 13.30
N PHE A 278 13.37 -4.78 13.10
CA PHE A 278 14.39 -5.78 13.32
C PHE A 278 15.17 -6.12 12.04
N ASP A 279 14.55 -5.90 10.88
CA ASP A 279 15.18 -6.13 9.57
C ASP A 279 15.98 -4.91 9.06
N LEU A 280 15.93 -3.78 9.78
CA LEU A 280 16.57 -2.52 9.41
C LEU A 280 17.48 -2.02 10.54
N LEU A 281 18.62 -1.41 10.17
CA LEU A 281 19.48 -0.75 11.14
C LEU A 281 18.86 0.57 11.65
N PRO A 282 18.99 0.89 12.95
CA PRO A 282 18.52 2.15 13.50
C PRO A 282 19.29 3.34 12.92
N GLN A 283 18.64 4.51 12.90
CA GLN A 283 19.31 5.75 12.51
C GLN A 283 20.40 6.13 13.53
N GLN A 284 21.53 6.63 13.03
CA GLN A 284 22.73 6.89 13.83
C GLN A 284 22.51 7.89 14.97
N ASP A 285 21.68 8.90 14.76
CA ASP A 285 21.29 9.88 15.77
C ASP A 285 20.56 9.23 16.96
N LYS A 286 19.69 8.25 16.68
CA LYS A 286 19.00 7.47 17.73
C LYS A 286 19.97 6.57 18.48
N VAL A 287 20.90 5.94 17.78
CA VAL A 287 21.97 5.12 18.40
C VAL A 287 22.78 5.97 19.38
N GLU A 288 23.22 7.15 18.96
CA GLU A 288 24.01 8.05 19.82
C GLU A 288 23.23 8.47 21.07
N SER A 289 21.95 8.80 20.91
CA SER A 289 21.09 9.18 22.04
C SER A 289 20.91 8.06 23.08
N CYS A 290 21.11 6.80 22.69
CA CYS A 290 20.97 5.65 23.59
C CYS A 290 22.23 5.36 24.42
N LYS A 291 23.42 5.86 24.05
CA LYS A 291 24.66 5.54 24.77
C LYS A 291 24.64 6.00 26.24
N GLU A 292 23.90 7.07 26.53
CA GLU A 292 23.77 7.63 27.88
C GLU A 292 22.66 7.00 28.74
N LYS A 293 21.91 6.06 28.18
CA LYS A 293 20.79 5.39 28.86
C LYS A 293 21.26 4.44 29.96
N LEU A 294 20.41 4.23 30.95
CA LEU A 294 20.75 3.47 32.16
C LEU A 294 21.05 2.00 31.83
N PHE A 295 20.35 1.40 30.87
CA PHE A 295 20.63 0.03 30.48
C PHE A 295 22.05 -0.15 29.89
N VAL A 296 22.56 0.85 29.16
CA VAL A 296 23.94 0.85 28.61
C VAL A 296 24.95 1.01 29.74
N LYS A 297 24.68 1.90 30.70
CA LYS A 297 25.52 2.07 31.90
C LYS A 297 25.65 0.76 32.68
N LYS A 298 24.53 0.05 32.88
CA LYS A 298 24.50 -1.28 33.54
C LYS A 298 25.30 -2.36 32.79
N ILE A 299 25.43 -2.28 31.47
CA ILE A 299 26.30 -3.18 30.67
C ILE A 299 27.77 -2.79 30.84
N ASN A 300 28.07 -1.49 30.85
CA ASN A 300 29.43 -1.01 31.07
C ASN A 300 29.95 -1.31 32.48
N GLU A 301 29.09 -1.35 33.50
CA GLU A 301 29.43 -1.74 34.88
C GLU A 301 29.98 -3.17 35.01
N ILE A 302 29.62 -4.04 34.07
CA ILE A 302 30.15 -5.41 34.00
C ILE A 302 31.27 -5.52 32.96
N GLU A 303 31.83 -4.39 32.52
CA GLU A 303 32.93 -4.29 31.54
C GLU A 303 32.65 -5.03 30.22
N TYR A 304 31.38 -5.05 29.78
CA TYR A 304 30.95 -5.82 28.61
C TYR A 304 30.66 -4.94 27.38
N HIS A 305 31.67 -4.18 26.93
CA HIS A 305 31.47 -3.13 25.92
C HIS A 305 31.11 -3.66 24.52
N GLU A 306 31.53 -4.88 24.15
CA GLU A 306 31.35 -5.43 22.81
C GLU A 306 29.88 -5.70 22.44
N VAL A 307 29.01 -5.96 23.41
CA VAL A 307 27.57 -6.23 23.19
C VAL A 307 26.72 -4.96 23.13
N VAL A 308 27.29 -3.80 23.44
CA VAL A 308 26.55 -2.52 23.52
C VAL A 308 25.87 -2.14 22.19
N PRO A 309 26.50 -2.27 21.00
CA PRO A 309 25.83 -1.94 19.74
C PRO A 309 24.56 -2.78 19.51
N GLU A 310 24.62 -4.09 19.78
CA GLU A 310 23.47 -4.99 19.65
C GLU A 310 22.39 -4.67 20.68
N ALA A 311 22.77 -4.40 21.94
CA ALA A 311 21.84 -4.01 23.00
C ALA A 311 21.05 -2.74 22.63
N ILE A 312 21.74 -1.74 22.07
CA ILE A 312 21.12 -0.50 21.58
C ILE A 312 20.15 -0.80 20.42
N ASN A 313 20.55 -1.65 19.47
CA ASN A 313 19.68 -2.07 18.38
C ASN A 313 18.39 -2.73 18.91
N ASN A 314 18.54 -3.76 19.75
CA ASN A 314 17.42 -4.48 20.37
C ASN A 314 16.47 -3.53 21.14
N TYR A 315 17.03 -2.59 21.91
CA TYR A 315 16.26 -1.57 22.63
C TYR A 315 15.45 -0.68 21.67
N ILE A 316 16.09 -0.11 20.64
CA ILE A 316 15.44 0.82 19.70
C ILE A 316 14.37 0.08 18.89
N SER A 317 14.67 -1.10 18.36
CA SER A 317 13.75 -1.90 17.55
C SER A 317 12.52 -2.32 18.33
N THR A 318 12.72 -2.75 19.58
CA THR A 318 11.62 -3.12 20.50
C THR A 318 10.77 -1.90 20.84
N THR A 319 11.39 -0.79 21.22
CA THR A 319 10.68 0.46 21.55
C THR A 319 9.83 0.95 20.37
N ASN A 320 10.40 0.97 19.17
CA ASN A 320 9.67 1.38 17.97
C ASN A 320 8.53 0.41 17.64
N THR A 321 8.74 -0.90 17.83
CA THR A 321 7.70 -1.91 17.58
C THR A 321 6.50 -1.72 18.51
N ILE A 322 6.74 -1.54 19.81
CA ILE A 322 5.69 -1.29 20.80
C ILE A 322 4.94 0.01 20.51
N LEU A 323 5.67 1.10 20.27
CA LEU A 323 5.06 2.43 20.11
C LEU A 323 4.40 2.66 18.74
N ASN A 324 4.95 2.07 17.68
CA ASN A 324 4.56 2.38 16.31
C ASN A 324 3.88 1.24 15.57
N GLU A 325 4.17 -0.03 15.87
CA GLU A 325 3.56 -1.16 15.17
C GLU A 325 2.40 -1.78 15.94
N PHE A 326 2.49 -1.96 17.26
CA PHE A 326 1.44 -2.70 18.00
C PHE A 326 0.04 -2.11 17.87
N LYS A 327 -0.06 -0.78 17.76
CA LYS A 327 -1.31 -0.07 17.47
C LYS A 327 -1.93 -0.41 16.11
N ASN A 328 -1.14 -0.92 15.17
CA ASN A 328 -1.58 -1.29 13.82
C ASN A 328 -2.11 -2.73 13.75
N TYR A 329 -1.86 -3.55 14.78
CA TYR A 329 -2.24 -4.96 14.86
C TYR A 329 -3.32 -5.23 15.91
N ASP A 330 -4.03 -4.20 16.38
CA ASP A 330 -5.06 -4.28 17.42
C ASP A 330 -4.60 -5.05 18.69
N ILE A 331 -3.30 -4.98 19.01
CA ILE A 331 -2.75 -5.64 20.19
C ILE A 331 -3.23 -4.90 21.44
N LYS A 332 -3.95 -5.61 22.32
CA LYS A 332 -4.38 -5.06 23.61
C LYS A 332 -3.15 -4.79 24.51
N PRO A 333 -3.05 -3.64 25.18
CA PRO A 333 -1.95 -3.34 26.12
C PRO A 333 -1.72 -4.45 27.15
N SER A 334 -2.81 -4.98 27.73
CA SER A 334 -2.75 -6.07 28.72
C SER A 334 -2.03 -7.33 28.24
N ARG A 335 -1.97 -7.55 26.92
CA ARG A 335 -1.26 -8.69 26.34
C ARG A 335 0.26 -8.48 26.37
N TYR A 336 0.72 -7.25 26.10
CA TYR A 336 2.12 -6.89 26.27
C TYR A 336 2.50 -6.92 27.75
N ASP A 337 1.64 -6.42 28.64
CA ASP A 337 1.89 -6.42 30.08
C ASP A 337 2.15 -7.84 30.61
N VAL A 338 1.32 -8.82 30.22
CA VAL A 338 1.53 -10.24 30.59
C VAL A 338 2.86 -10.78 30.06
N TYR A 339 3.22 -10.45 28.81
CA TYR A 339 4.49 -10.89 28.23
C TYR A 339 5.69 -10.25 28.96
N GLU A 340 5.63 -8.95 29.23
CA GLU A 340 6.66 -8.24 29.99
C GLU A 340 6.83 -8.87 31.38
N GLU A 341 5.74 -9.13 32.10
CA GLU A 341 5.77 -9.80 33.41
C GLU A 341 6.46 -11.17 33.36
N GLU A 342 6.21 -11.98 32.33
CA GLU A 342 6.88 -13.27 32.13
C GLU A 342 8.38 -13.12 31.87
N VAL A 343 8.78 -12.15 31.04
CA VAL A 343 10.18 -11.80 30.78
C VAL A 343 10.89 -11.41 32.07
N LEU A 344 10.28 -10.52 32.85
CA LEU A 344 10.84 -10.04 34.11
C LEU A 344 10.95 -11.16 35.15
N LYS A 345 9.92 -12.00 35.27
CA LYS A 345 9.93 -13.15 36.18
C LYS A 345 11.06 -14.14 35.85
N ASN A 346 11.28 -14.41 34.56
CA ASN A 346 12.36 -15.28 34.11
C ASN A 346 13.73 -14.68 34.45
N PHE A 347 13.94 -13.40 34.12
CA PHE A 347 15.16 -12.67 34.45
C PHE A 347 15.47 -12.71 35.95
N THR A 348 14.50 -12.34 36.80
CA THR A 348 14.70 -12.30 38.26
C THR A 348 14.97 -13.69 38.86
N ALA A 349 14.36 -14.74 38.32
CA ALA A 349 14.66 -16.12 38.76
C ALA A 349 16.11 -16.50 38.45
N ARG A 350 16.59 -16.22 37.24
CA ARG A 350 17.97 -16.51 36.82
C ARG A 350 18.99 -15.65 37.57
N TYR A 351 18.71 -14.35 37.75
CA TYR A 351 19.55 -13.46 38.55
C TYR A 351 19.77 -14.02 39.95
N ARG A 352 18.67 -14.35 40.68
CA ARG A 352 18.76 -14.93 42.03
C ARG A 352 19.55 -16.23 42.05
N PHE A 353 19.42 -17.07 41.03
CA PHE A 353 20.17 -18.32 40.94
C PHE A 353 21.68 -18.07 40.78
N LYS A 354 22.07 -17.19 39.86
CA LYS A 354 23.49 -16.87 39.60
C LYS A 354 24.14 -16.08 40.73
N ALA A 355 23.42 -15.12 41.32
CA ALA A 355 23.89 -14.32 42.44
C ALA A 355 24.35 -15.18 43.65
N ARG A 356 23.72 -16.34 43.89
CA ARG A 356 24.13 -17.26 44.96
C ARG A 356 25.44 -18.03 44.69
N ASN A 357 25.94 -17.99 43.47
CA ASN A 357 27.06 -18.81 43.01
C ASN A 357 28.18 -17.97 42.38
N VAL A 358 28.32 -16.70 42.80
CA VAL A 358 29.30 -15.78 42.25
C VAL A 358 30.70 -16.11 42.78
N SER A 359 31.64 -16.26 41.85
CA SER A 359 33.06 -16.49 42.12
C SER A 359 33.91 -15.32 41.62
N ASP A 360 33.58 -14.80 40.44
CA ASP A 360 34.17 -13.62 39.82
C ASP A 360 33.02 -12.74 39.35
N VAL A 361 32.82 -11.60 40.03
CA VAL A 361 31.67 -10.72 39.79
C VAL A 361 31.59 -10.30 38.32
N ILE A 362 32.69 -9.93 37.69
CA ILE A 362 32.68 -9.40 36.32
C ILE A 362 32.45 -10.55 35.33
N ARG A 363 33.25 -11.61 35.41
CA ARG A 363 33.13 -12.75 34.50
C ARG A 363 31.77 -13.43 34.63
N ASP A 364 31.29 -13.64 35.85
CA ASP A 364 30.04 -14.34 36.08
C ASP A 364 28.83 -13.46 35.69
N SER A 365 28.95 -12.12 35.78
CA SER A 365 27.93 -11.19 35.26
C SER A 365 27.87 -11.18 33.73
N LYS A 366 29.02 -11.26 33.04
CA LYS A 366 29.06 -11.42 31.56
C LYS A 366 28.41 -12.74 31.13
N ASN A 367 28.78 -13.84 31.80
CA ASN A 367 28.16 -15.14 31.55
C ASN A 367 26.64 -15.11 31.81
N PHE A 368 26.19 -14.42 32.86
CA PHE A 368 24.77 -14.24 33.14
C PHE A 368 24.07 -13.43 32.04
N TYR A 369 24.68 -12.35 31.56
CA TYR A 369 24.16 -11.56 30.44
C TYR A 369 23.90 -12.45 29.21
N ASP A 370 24.91 -13.19 28.77
CA ASP A 370 24.81 -14.07 27.59
C ASP A 370 23.78 -15.18 27.81
N GLU A 371 23.80 -15.84 28.96
CA GLU A 371 22.86 -16.91 29.27
C GLU A 371 21.40 -16.43 29.23
N VAL A 372 21.13 -15.23 29.74
CA VAL A 372 19.82 -14.60 29.64
C VAL A 372 19.48 -14.34 28.19
N LEU A 373 20.30 -13.60 27.43
CA LEU A 373 19.93 -13.20 26.08
C LEU A 373 19.88 -14.36 25.06
N LEU A 374 20.66 -15.41 25.24
CA LEU A 374 20.68 -16.60 24.36
C LEU A 374 19.53 -17.57 24.65
N ASN A 375 19.09 -17.70 25.91
CA ASN A 375 18.08 -18.69 26.31
C ASN A 375 16.69 -18.08 26.58
N THR A 376 16.39 -16.88 26.07
CA THR A 376 15.07 -16.27 26.27
C THR A 376 14.20 -16.43 25.02
N GLN A 377 13.54 -17.59 24.93
CA GLN A 377 12.47 -17.82 23.96
C GLN A 377 11.14 -17.84 24.72
N ILE A 378 10.71 -16.67 25.20
CA ILE A 378 9.43 -16.51 25.87
C ILE A 378 8.36 -16.31 24.79
N SER A 379 7.30 -17.11 24.86
CA SER A 379 6.22 -17.01 23.90
C SER A 379 5.44 -15.72 24.13
N PHE A 380 5.37 -14.85 23.12
CA PHE A 380 4.40 -13.77 23.12
C PHE A 380 3.08 -14.33 22.57
N THR A 381 2.19 -14.75 23.47
CA THR A 381 0.90 -15.39 23.13
C THR A 381 0.27 -14.75 21.91
N GLY A 382 -0.09 -15.54 20.90
CA GLY A 382 -0.73 -15.08 19.65
C GLY A 382 0.21 -14.44 18.62
N PHE A 383 1.53 -14.49 18.82
CA PHE A 383 2.53 -14.26 17.78
C PHE A 383 3.42 -15.50 17.60
N THR A 384 3.90 -15.70 16.38
CA THR A 384 4.91 -16.68 15.96
C THR A 384 6.13 -15.92 15.44
N ASP A 385 7.26 -16.62 15.37
CA ASP A 385 8.50 -16.11 14.76
C ASP A 385 8.99 -14.78 15.36
N ILE A 386 8.84 -14.63 16.67
CA ILE A 386 9.27 -13.46 17.42
C ILE A 386 10.81 -13.38 17.34
N PRO A 387 11.41 -12.27 16.89
CA PRO A 387 12.85 -12.08 16.91
C PRO A 387 13.38 -12.16 18.34
N SER A 388 14.50 -12.86 18.58
CA SER A 388 15.17 -12.90 19.89
C SER A 388 15.47 -11.48 20.41
N GLY A 389 15.85 -10.59 19.50
CA GLY A 389 16.07 -9.17 19.78
C GLY A 389 14.87 -8.45 20.41
N PHE A 390 13.63 -8.90 20.18
CA PHE A 390 12.45 -8.31 20.82
C PHE A 390 12.44 -8.57 22.33
N CYS A 391 12.68 -9.82 22.74
CA CYS A 391 12.75 -10.14 24.15
C CYS A 391 13.94 -9.46 24.83
N ASN A 392 15.09 -9.45 24.18
CA ASN A 392 16.30 -8.79 24.68
C ASN A 392 16.07 -7.28 24.86
N GLY A 393 15.38 -6.65 23.90
CA GLY A 393 15.00 -5.25 23.99
C GLY A 393 14.01 -4.98 25.13
N VAL A 394 13.06 -5.88 25.42
CA VAL A 394 12.17 -5.73 26.60
C VAL A 394 12.99 -5.74 27.89
N ILE A 395 13.98 -6.62 28.01
CA ILE A 395 14.89 -6.61 29.16
C ILE A 395 15.64 -5.27 29.25
N HIS A 396 16.18 -4.77 28.14
CA HIS A 396 16.88 -3.48 28.12
C HIS A 396 15.97 -2.29 28.45
N ILE A 397 14.72 -2.28 27.97
CA ILE A 397 13.71 -1.27 28.34
C ILE A 397 13.52 -1.24 29.85
N ASN A 398 13.39 -2.42 30.46
CA ASN A 398 13.19 -2.55 31.90
C ASN A 398 14.46 -2.30 32.72
N CYS A 399 15.65 -2.56 32.18
CA CYS A 399 16.92 -2.14 32.76
C CYS A 399 17.14 -0.62 32.66
N ASP A 400 16.50 0.07 31.71
CA ASP A 400 16.53 1.53 31.57
C ASP A 400 15.62 2.24 32.58
N ASP A 401 14.66 1.51 33.17
CA ASP A 401 13.75 2.02 34.19
C ASP A 401 14.43 2.07 35.56
N ALA A 402 14.56 3.28 36.12
CA ALA A 402 15.19 3.50 37.41
C ALA A 402 14.34 2.99 38.60
N GLU A 403 13.02 2.82 38.41
CA GLU A 403 12.14 2.26 39.43
C GLU A 403 12.26 0.73 39.51
N LYS A 404 12.73 0.10 38.43
CA LYS A 404 12.96 -1.35 38.37
C LYS A 404 14.39 -1.68 38.80
N ASN A 405 14.52 -2.48 39.86
CA ASN A 405 15.82 -2.93 40.40
C ASN A 405 16.46 -4.07 39.58
N MET A 406 16.46 -3.95 38.25
CA MET A 406 17.12 -4.89 37.35
C MET A 406 18.55 -4.47 37.08
N LYS A 407 19.50 -5.40 37.27
CA LYS A 407 20.94 -5.17 37.06
C LYS A 407 21.61 -6.40 36.47
N TRP A 408 22.66 -6.16 35.69
CA TRP A 408 23.49 -7.22 35.13
C TRP A 408 24.57 -7.68 36.11
N ARG A 409 25.10 -6.74 36.91
CA ARG A 409 26.09 -7.02 37.95
C ARG A 409 25.51 -7.94 39.03
N LEU A 410 26.10 -9.12 39.18
CA LEU A 410 25.77 -10.08 40.22
C LEU A 410 26.40 -9.66 41.55
N GLU A 411 25.68 -9.87 42.65
CA GLU A 411 26.07 -9.48 44.01
C GLU A 411 25.66 -10.51 45.06
#